data_AF-A0A9D3YKD2-F1
#
_entry.id   AF-A0A9D3YKD2-F1
#
_cell.length_a   1.000
_cell.length_b   1.000
_cell.length_c   1.000
_cell.angle_alpha   90.00
_cell.angle_beta   90.00
_cell.angle_gamma   90.00
#
_symmetry.space_group_name_H-M   'P 1'
#
loop_
_entity.id
_entity.type
_entity.pdbx_description
1 polymer ?
#
loop_
_entity_poly.entity_id
_entity_poly.type
_entity_poly.pdbx_seq_one_letter_code
_entity_poly.pdbx_strand_id
1 'polypeptide(L)'
;MVHHTWTGCLILGLDASYSDWVHHTGTGYIMLGLAASYWDRMHHTGTGCIILGLDASYWDWMHHTGTGCIILGLDASYWDWMHHTGTGCIIPGLDISYWDWIHHTWTGCIIIGLGALYLDWMHHTGTGCIILGLDESY
;
A
#
# COMPACT_ATOMS: atom_id res chain seq x y z
N MET A 1 8.76 -14.40 5.56
CA MET A 1 9.00 -14.30 4.09
C MET A 1 8.11 -15.29 3.37
N VAL A 2 7.08 -14.76 2.73
CA VAL A 2 6.15 -15.48 1.88
C VAL A 2 6.29 -14.94 0.46
N HIS A 3 6.46 -15.83 -0.53
CA HIS A 3 6.58 -15.43 -1.93
C HIS A 3 5.55 -16.17 -2.77
N HIS A 4 4.86 -15.42 -3.62
CA HIS A 4 3.84 -16.01 -4.45
C HIS A 4 3.77 -15.43 -5.86
N THR A 5 3.50 -16.32 -6.81
CA THR A 5 3.37 -16.01 -8.25
C THR A 5 2.13 -16.66 -8.83
N TRP A 6 1.18 -15.87 -9.36
CA TRP A 6 -0.09 -16.40 -9.83
C TRP A 6 -0.72 -15.66 -11.01
N THR A 7 -1.65 -16.35 -11.67
CA THR A 7 -2.57 -15.80 -12.68
C THR A 7 -3.99 -16.18 -12.27
N GLY A 8 -4.88 -15.21 -12.06
CA GLY A 8 -6.29 -15.50 -11.74
C GLY A 8 -6.53 -16.16 -10.37
N CYS A 9 -6.00 -15.58 -9.29
CA CYS A 9 -6.06 -16.17 -7.94
C CYS A 9 -6.66 -15.22 -6.91
N LEU A 10 -7.34 -15.78 -5.89
CA LEU A 10 -7.74 -15.05 -4.68
C LEU A 10 -6.89 -15.56 -3.51
N ILE A 11 -6.30 -14.62 -2.77
CA ILE A 11 -5.34 -14.90 -1.71
C ILE A 11 -5.81 -14.24 -0.42
N LEU A 12 -5.81 -15.01 0.66
CA LEU A 12 -6.15 -14.56 2.00
C LEU A 12 -4.96 -14.85 2.90
N GLY A 13 -4.39 -13.80 3.48
CA GLY A 13 -3.28 -13.89 4.43
C GLY A 13 -3.71 -13.33 5.78
N LEU A 14 -3.41 -14.06 6.85
CA LEU A 14 -3.48 -13.54 8.22
C LEU A 14 -2.21 -13.96 8.94
N ASP A 15 -1.39 -12.99 9.32
CA ASP A 15 -0.12 -13.24 10.00
C ASP A 15 0.01 -12.40 11.28
N ALA A 16 0.69 -12.99 12.26
CA ALA A 16 1.12 -12.28 13.45
C ALA A 16 2.53 -12.75 13.80
N SER A 17 3.51 -11.88 13.60
CA SER A 17 4.91 -12.25 13.72
C SER A 17 5.78 -11.10 14.22
N TYR A 18 7.01 -11.41 14.63
CA TYR A 18 7.97 -10.34 14.99
C TYR A 18 8.42 -9.57 13.73
N SER A 19 8.55 -10.25 12.60
CA SER A 19 8.85 -9.60 11.33
C SER A 19 8.19 -10.39 10.21
N ASP A 20 7.33 -9.73 9.45
CA ASP A 20 6.74 -10.31 8.24
C ASP A 20 7.41 -9.72 6.99
N TRP A 21 7.47 -10.55 5.96
CA TRP A 21 7.88 -10.12 4.62
C TRP A 21 7.03 -10.84 3.61
N VAL A 22 6.34 -10.06 2.81
CA VAL A 22 5.41 -10.59 1.85
C VAL A 22 5.75 -10.06 0.46
N HIS A 23 5.91 -10.96 -0.50
CA HIS A 23 6.11 -10.59 -1.90
C HIS A 23 5.12 -11.32 -2.80
N HIS A 24 4.29 -10.53 -3.49
CA HIS A 24 3.38 -11.03 -4.51
C HIS A 24 3.71 -10.48 -5.88
N THR A 25 3.73 -11.38 -6.87
CA THR A 25 3.79 -11.02 -8.28
C THR A 25 2.68 -11.74 -9.05
N GLY A 26 1.97 -11.08 -9.95
CA GLY A 26 0.98 -11.79 -10.75
C GLY A 26 0.12 -10.93 -11.67
N THR A 27 -0.83 -11.60 -12.33
CA THR A 27 -1.83 -10.96 -13.19
C THR A 27 -3.24 -11.40 -12.79
N GLY A 28 -4.17 -10.46 -12.75
CA GLY A 28 -5.57 -10.75 -12.45
C GLY A 28 -5.79 -11.41 -11.09
N TYR A 29 -5.11 -10.98 -10.04
CA TYR A 29 -5.28 -11.53 -8.69
C TYR A 29 -6.00 -10.57 -7.76
N ILE A 30 -6.67 -11.14 -6.76
CA ILE A 30 -7.25 -10.43 -5.63
C ILE A 30 -6.52 -10.89 -4.38
N MET A 31 -6.07 -9.93 -3.59
CA MET A 31 -5.40 -10.21 -2.32
C MET A 31 -6.10 -9.47 -1.20
N LEU A 32 -6.32 -10.18 -0.09
CA LEU A 32 -6.74 -9.61 1.17
C LEU A 32 -5.76 -10.09 2.25
N GLY A 33 -5.00 -9.16 2.82
CA GLY A 33 -4.05 -9.41 3.89
C GLY A 33 -4.46 -8.71 5.17
N LEU A 34 -4.30 -9.39 6.30
CA LEU A 34 -4.32 -8.78 7.62
C LEU A 34 -3.05 -9.18 8.36
N ALA A 35 -2.24 -8.20 8.71
CA ALA A 35 -0.97 -8.42 9.39
C ALA A 35 -0.92 -7.65 10.71
N ALA A 36 -0.17 -8.20 11.65
CA ALA A 36 0.24 -7.49 12.85
C ALA A 36 1.66 -7.89 13.19
N SER A 37 2.60 -6.95 13.12
CA SER A 37 4.01 -7.27 13.30
C SER A 37 4.82 -6.15 13.95
N TYR A 38 6.05 -6.43 14.38
CA TYR A 38 6.94 -5.33 14.80
C TYR A 38 7.60 -4.66 13.59
N TRP A 39 7.91 -5.43 12.55
CA TRP A 39 8.35 -4.94 11.25
C TRP A 39 7.54 -5.64 10.16
N ASP A 40 6.77 -4.88 9.40
CA ASP A 40 6.17 -5.37 8.17
C ASP A 40 6.92 -4.83 6.97
N ARG A 41 6.93 -5.62 5.89
CA ARG A 41 7.18 -5.07 4.57
C ARG A 41 6.50 -5.91 3.52
N MET A 42 5.77 -5.20 2.68
CA MET A 42 4.97 -5.74 1.62
C MET A 42 5.47 -5.24 0.27
N HIS A 43 5.71 -6.18 -0.66
CA HIS A 43 6.03 -5.87 -2.04
C HIS A 43 5.00 -6.50 -2.98
N HIS A 44 4.39 -5.68 -3.82
CA HIS A 44 3.42 -6.16 -4.79
C HIS A 44 3.75 -5.68 -6.19
N THR A 45 3.75 -6.61 -7.14
CA THR A 45 3.88 -6.31 -8.56
C THR A 45 2.79 -6.99 -9.36
N GLY A 46 1.99 -6.24 -10.11
CA GLY A 46 0.96 -6.90 -10.90
C GLY A 46 0.21 -6.04 -11.91
N THR A 47 -0.59 -6.73 -12.74
CA THR A 47 -1.47 -6.11 -13.74
C THR A 47 -2.90 -6.56 -13.51
N GLY A 48 -3.86 -5.63 -13.48
CA GLY A 48 -5.28 -5.95 -13.28
C GLY A 48 -5.57 -6.54 -11.90
N CYS A 49 -4.92 -6.04 -10.85
CA CYS A 49 -4.94 -6.65 -9.52
C CYS A 49 -5.74 -5.80 -8.53
N ILE A 50 -6.37 -6.45 -7.56
CA ILE A 50 -7.02 -5.79 -6.42
C ILE A 50 -6.29 -6.22 -5.17
N ILE A 51 -5.82 -5.25 -4.38
CA ILE A 51 -5.12 -5.48 -3.13
C ILE A 51 -5.87 -4.76 -2.03
N LEU A 52 -6.26 -5.50 -1.00
CA LEU A 52 -6.71 -4.97 0.28
C LEU A 52 -5.71 -5.37 1.36
N GLY A 53 -5.15 -4.39 2.06
CA GLY A 53 -4.26 -4.60 3.21
C GLY A 53 -4.82 -3.91 4.45
N LEU A 54 -4.78 -4.63 5.56
CA LEU A 54 -4.94 -4.09 6.91
C LEU A 54 -3.66 -4.46 7.68
N ASP A 55 -2.79 -3.48 7.93
CA ASP A 55 -1.60 -3.70 8.75
C ASP A 55 -1.67 -2.90 10.05
N ALA A 56 -1.00 -3.45 11.06
CA ALA A 56 -0.72 -2.79 12.31
C ALA A 56 0.70 -3.16 12.74
N SER A 57 1.63 -2.22 12.59
CA SER A 57 3.03 -2.48 12.86
C SER A 57 3.75 -1.36 13.60
N TYR A 58 4.95 -1.63 14.13
CA TYR A 58 5.78 -0.52 14.63
C TYR A 58 6.49 0.19 13.48
N TRP A 59 6.85 -0.56 12.44
CA TRP A 59 7.33 -0.04 11.16
C TRP A 59 6.68 -0.80 10.02
N ASP A 60 6.00 -0.08 9.14
CA ASP A 60 5.55 -0.61 7.85
C ASP A 60 6.45 -0.10 6.72
N TRP A 61 6.63 -0.93 5.70
CA TRP A 61 7.10 -0.47 4.41
C TRP A 61 6.36 -1.19 3.29
N MET A 62 5.54 -0.41 2.59
CA MET A 62 4.74 -0.89 1.48
C MET A 62 5.32 -0.41 0.13
N HIS A 63 5.55 -1.34 -0.78
CA HIS A 63 5.95 -1.03 -2.15
C HIS A 63 5.02 -1.69 -3.18
N HIS A 64 4.42 -0.86 -4.05
CA HIS A 64 3.57 -1.33 -5.12
C HIS A 64 4.06 -0.88 -6.49
N THR A 65 4.04 -1.81 -7.44
CA THR A 65 4.18 -1.52 -8.86
C THR A 65 3.06 -2.18 -9.65
N GLY A 66 2.34 -1.44 -10.47
CA GLY A 66 1.32 -2.11 -11.28
C GLY A 66 0.60 -1.28 -12.33
N THR A 67 -0.20 -1.97 -13.14
CA THR A 67 -1.02 -1.37 -14.20
C THR A 67 -2.46 -1.82 -14.05
N GLY A 68 -3.41 -0.87 -14.05
CA GLY A 68 -4.84 -1.20 -13.92
C GLY A 68 -5.19 -1.86 -12.59
N CYS A 69 -4.55 -1.42 -11.50
CA CYS A 69 -4.71 -1.99 -10.17
C CYS A 69 -5.57 -1.11 -9.26
N ILE A 70 -6.20 -1.74 -8.28
CA ILE A 70 -6.87 -1.07 -7.16
C ILE A 70 -6.15 -1.49 -5.89
N ILE A 71 -5.69 -0.52 -5.11
CA ILE A 71 -4.95 -0.77 -3.86
C ILE A 71 -5.69 -0.03 -2.75
N LEU A 72 -6.27 -0.76 -1.80
CA LEU A 72 -6.85 -0.22 -0.58
C LEU A 72 -5.97 -0.62 0.60
N GLY A 73 -5.35 0.36 1.25
CA GLY A 73 -4.60 0.16 2.49
C GLY A 73 -5.30 0.84 3.65
N LEU A 74 -5.45 0.15 4.78
CA LEU A 74 -5.55 0.80 6.07
C LEU A 74 -4.31 0.41 6.86
N ASP A 75 -3.47 1.39 7.20
CA ASP A 75 -2.29 1.18 8.04
C ASP A 75 -2.44 1.91 9.37
N ALA A 76 -1.82 1.33 10.39
CA ALA A 76 -1.63 1.95 11.69
C ALA A 76 -0.24 1.61 12.21
N SER A 77 0.69 2.56 12.08
CA SER A 77 2.09 2.33 12.42
C SER A 77 2.74 3.46 13.21
N TYR A 78 3.93 3.22 13.78
CA TYR A 78 4.71 4.32 14.35
C TYR A 78 5.51 5.04 13.25
N TRP A 79 5.98 4.28 12.27
CA TRP A 79 6.56 4.80 11.04
C TRP A 79 5.97 4.05 9.85
N ASP A 80 5.40 4.78 8.91
CA ASP A 80 4.99 4.27 7.62
C ASP A 80 5.92 4.79 6.51
N TRP A 81 6.17 3.92 5.53
CA TRP A 81 6.69 4.32 4.25
C TRP A 81 5.90 3.64 3.15
N MET A 82 5.24 4.45 2.33
CA MET A 82 4.53 3.99 1.16
C MET A 82 5.22 4.45 -0.13
N HIS A 83 5.54 3.51 -1.01
CA HIS A 83 6.00 3.82 -2.36
C HIS A 83 5.15 3.11 -3.41
N HIS A 84 4.47 3.88 -4.24
CA HIS A 84 3.68 3.30 -5.30
C HIS A 84 4.03 3.86 -6.68
N THR A 85 4.10 2.95 -7.65
CA THR A 85 4.36 3.27 -9.06
C THR A 85 3.37 2.57 -9.97
N GLY A 86 2.90 3.24 -11.01
CA GLY A 86 2.10 2.54 -12.00
C GLY A 86 1.33 3.39 -13.01
N THR A 87 0.39 2.76 -13.69
CA THR A 87 -0.47 3.41 -14.71
C THR A 87 -1.92 2.97 -14.55
N GLY A 88 -2.86 3.91 -14.59
CA GLY A 88 -4.29 3.62 -14.58
C GLY A 88 -4.79 2.96 -13.29
N CYS A 89 -4.29 3.36 -12.12
CA CYS A 89 -4.68 2.76 -10.85
C CYS A 89 -5.47 3.71 -9.96
N ILE A 90 -6.16 3.10 -9.01
CA ILE A 90 -6.94 3.78 -7.97
C ILE A 90 -6.39 3.34 -6.62
N ILE A 91 -6.03 4.31 -5.78
CA ILE A 91 -5.44 4.06 -4.45
C ILE A 91 -6.20 4.86 -3.41
N PRO A 92 -7.20 4.28 -2.75
CA PRO A 92 -7.72 4.81 -1.51
C PRO A 92 -6.85 4.30 -0.35
N GLY A 93 -6.48 5.19 0.56
CA GLY A 93 -5.70 4.85 1.75
C GLY A 93 -6.24 5.58 2.97
N LEU A 94 -6.16 4.91 4.12
CA LEU A 94 -6.25 5.56 5.42
C LEU A 94 -4.99 5.20 6.19
N ASP A 95 -4.24 6.20 6.63
CA ASP A 95 -3.05 5.98 7.46
C ASP A 95 -3.19 6.72 8.80
N ILE A 96 -2.75 6.05 9.85
CA ILE A 96 -2.59 6.62 11.19
C ILE A 96 -1.17 6.30 11.63
N SER A 97 -0.27 7.26 11.46
CA SER A 97 1.12 7.09 11.85
C SER A 97 1.74 8.29 12.55
N TYR A 98 2.80 8.06 13.32
CA TYR A 98 3.56 9.16 13.94
C TYR A 98 4.48 9.82 12.91
N TRP A 99 5.00 9.04 11.97
CA TRP A 99 5.71 9.55 10.80
C TRP A 99 5.27 8.80 9.57
N ASP A 100 4.89 9.56 8.55
CA ASP A 100 4.54 9.02 7.25
C ASP A 100 5.46 9.61 6.17
N TRP A 101 5.79 8.76 5.21
CA TRP A 101 6.35 9.19 3.94
C TRP A 101 5.63 8.46 2.82
N ILE A 102 4.94 9.22 1.98
CA ILE A 102 4.31 8.69 0.76
C ILE A 102 5.03 9.19 -0.49
N HIS A 103 5.39 8.27 -1.39
CA HIS A 103 5.90 8.60 -2.71
C HIS A 103 5.11 7.90 -3.82
N HIS A 104 4.65 8.71 -4.78
CA HIS A 104 3.83 8.25 -5.90
C HIS A 104 4.46 8.66 -7.24
N THR A 105 4.66 7.68 -8.13
CA THR A 105 5.03 7.91 -9.54
C THR A 105 4.00 7.29 -10.49
N TRP A 106 3.12 8.10 -11.09
CA TRP A 106 1.90 7.59 -11.74
C TRP A 106 1.51 8.27 -13.04
N THR A 107 0.78 7.56 -13.90
CA THR A 107 0.14 8.14 -15.09
C THR A 107 -1.33 7.73 -15.15
N GLY A 108 -2.25 8.71 -15.20
CA GLY A 108 -3.69 8.45 -15.35
C GLY A 108 -4.35 7.83 -14.12
N CYS A 109 -4.05 8.32 -12.90
CA CYS A 109 -4.44 7.64 -11.65
C CYS A 109 -5.25 8.51 -10.70
N ILE A 110 -5.94 7.86 -9.78
CA ILE A 110 -6.70 8.52 -8.70
C ILE A 110 -6.11 8.06 -7.37
N ILE A 111 -5.62 9.00 -6.57
CA ILE A 111 -5.10 8.76 -5.22
C ILE A 111 -5.98 9.52 -4.24
N ILE A 112 -6.48 8.84 -3.22
CA ILE A 112 -7.30 9.39 -2.16
C ILE A 112 -6.69 8.96 -0.82
N GLY A 113 -6.12 9.89 -0.07
CA GLY A 113 -5.52 9.62 1.24
C GLY A 113 -6.27 10.34 2.36
N LEU A 114 -6.49 9.65 3.47
CA LEU A 114 -6.93 10.23 4.73
C LEU A 114 -5.89 9.89 5.81
N GLY A 115 -5.34 10.91 6.46
CA GLY A 115 -4.25 10.77 7.42
C GLY A 115 -4.61 11.37 8.79
N ALA A 116 -4.12 10.74 9.85
CA ALA A 116 -3.99 11.37 11.16
C ALA A 116 -2.52 11.24 11.60
N LEU A 117 -1.70 12.23 11.21
CA LEU A 117 -0.25 12.09 11.19
C LEU A 117 0.42 13.11 12.12
N TYR A 118 1.51 12.75 12.80
CA TYR A 118 2.29 13.79 13.51
C TYR A 118 3.22 14.52 12.54
N LEU A 119 3.91 13.78 11.67
CA LEU A 119 4.73 14.33 10.61
C LEU A 119 4.50 13.58 9.30
N ASP A 120 4.07 14.31 8.28
CA ASP A 120 3.76 13.79 6.94
C ASP A 120 4.73 14.36 5.90
N TRP A 121 5.21 13.48 5.01
CA TRP A 121 5.82 13.89 3.77
C TRP A 121 5.26 13.15 2.54
N MET A 122 4.46 13.86 1.75
CA MET A 122 3.97 13.38 0.46
C MET A 122 4.71 13.96 -0.74
N HIS A 123 5.09 13.10 -1.69
CA HIS A 123 5.60 13.50 -2.99
C HIS A 123 4.91 12.74 -4.13
N HIS A 124 4.49 13.49 -5.15
CA HIS A 124 3.82 12.93 -6.31
C HIS A 124 4.46 13.41 -7.60
N THR A 125 4.70 12.48 -8.52
CA THR A 125 5.14 12.76 -9.88
C THR A 125 4.24 12.00 -10.85
N GLY A 126 3.72 12.70 -11.86
CA GLY A 126 2.81 12.05 -12.79
C GLY A 126 2.09 12.97 -13.75
N THR A 127 1.38 12.37 -14.70
CA THR A 127 0.55 13.09 -15.67
C THR A 127 -0.86 12.53 -15.68
N GLY A 128 -1.86 13.41 -15.76
CA GLY A 128 -3.28 13.01 -15.78
C GLY A 128 -3.75 12.35 -14.48
N CYS A 129 -3.16 12.70 -13.33
CA CYS A 129 -3.53 12.14 -12.03
C CYS A 129 -4.45 13.09 -11.25
N ILE A 130 -5.36 12.52 -10.46
CA ILE A 130 -6.18 13.22 -9.46
C ILE A 130 -5.68 12.78 -8.08
N ILE A 131 -5.37 13.74 -7.23
CA ILE A 131 -4.86 13.49 -5.87
C ILE A 131 -5.72 14.29 -4.90
N LEU A 132 -6.31 13.59 -3.94
CA LEU A 132 -7.13 14.17 -2.88
C LEU A 132 -6.57 13.66 -1.55
N GLY A 133 -6.06 14.56 -0.72
CA GLY A 133 -5.56 14.25 0.61
C GLY A 133 -6.30 15.07 1.67
N LEU A 134 -6.66 14.44 2.78
CA LEU A 134 -7.09 15.14 3.99
C LEU A 134 -6.28 14.56 5.15
N ASP A 135 -5.32 15.34 5.63
CA ASP A 135 -4.48 14.98 6.77
C ASP A 135 -4.81 15.89 7.96
N GLU A 136 -4.93 15.28 9.14
CA GLU A 136 -5.07 15.98 10.42
C GLU A 136 -3.77 15.86 11.20
N SER A 137 -2.96 16.93 11.16
CA SER A 137 -1.68 16.98 11.85
C SER A 137 -1.81 17.49 13.29
N TYR A 138 -1.21 16.78 14.27
CA TYR A 138 -1.27 17.12 15.71
C TYR A 138 -0.03 17.83 16.28
#